data_AF-A0A1Q7EF33-F1
#
_entry.id   AF-A0A1Q7EF33-F1
#
_cell.length_a   1.000
_cell.length_b   1.000
_cell.length_c   1.000
_cell.angle_alpha   90.00
_cell.angle_beta   90.00
_cell.angle_gamma   90.00
#
_symmetry.space_group_name_H-M   'P 1'
#
loop_
_entity.id
_entity.type
_entity.pdbx_description
1 polymer ?
#
loop_
_entity_poly.entity_id
_entity_poly.type
_entity_poly.pdbx_seq_one_letter_code
_entity_poly.pdbx_strand_id
1 'polypeptide(L)'
;MKGLASVLGLVAMLLLITPHVSGFSGGPLRNVTDLAPTCAACHSSFSKDQLRNEPEAFANSQVKENKHYKAIEDGAGPYQQMSPADRQKLLADVKLMDELASVNLSAPASLRPGQEAQITVTVKGGQGVVGVFLLDTDLRFQARPVQGDGWVIVGPPKAWGGDGQEQTKWVDSRAPGLKKNLNSVIIFDQKTDLAAKKLAEGKVVWTVKAPQEPGTYSITAVFHFGAEKASAVGTVTTPTGAVLPRGGPGGASARIMFAKPVTVTVR
;
A
#
# COMPACT_ATOMS: atom_id res chain seq x y z
N MET A 1 -63.63 12.52 -43.67
CA MET A 1 -63.51 11.05 -43.85
C MET A 1 -62.23 10.75 -44.60
N LYS A 2 -61.52 9.68 -44.21
CA LYS A 2 -60.13 9.29 -44.53
C LYS A 2 -59.08 10.01 -43.64
N GLY A 3 -58.31 9.36 -42.77
CA GLY A 3 -58.22 7.94 -42.40
C GLY A 3 -57.36 7.76 -41.14
N LEU A 4 -57.67 6.68 -40.41
CA LEU A 4 -56.89 6.12 -39.30
C LEU A 4 -55.43 5.87 -39.71
N ALA A 5 -54.49 6.13 -38.79
CA ALA A 5 -53.47 5.19 -38.29
C ALA A 5 -52.24 5.95 -37.76
N SER A 6 -52.08 6.00 -36.44
CA SER A 6 -50.90 5.43 -35.76
C SER A 6 -50.93 5.84 -34.29
N VAL A 7 -51.76 5.10 -33.54
CA VAL A 7 -51.52 4.82 -32.12
C VAL A 7 -50.39 3.80 -32.13
N LEU A 8 -49.14 4.22 -31.94
CA LEU A 8 -48.03 3.41 -31.43
C LEU A 8 -46.77 4.30 -31.42
N GLY A 9 -46.21 4.55 -30.23
CA GLY A 9 -44.86 5.09 -30.13
C GLY A 9 -44.69 6.30 -29.20
N LEU A 10 -45.15 6.22 -27.96
CA LEU A 10 -44.56 7.05 -26.89
C LEU A 10 -44.64 6.36 -25.52
N VAL A 11 -44.30 5.07 -25.47
CA VAL A 11 -44.05 4.35 -24.22
C VAL A 11 -42.79 3.50 -24.42
N ALA A 12 -41.64 4.14 -24.52
CA ALA A 12 -40.34 3.48 -24.44
C ALA A 12 -39.22 4.51 -24.30
N MET A 13 -39.00 5.01 -23.08
CA MET A 13 -37.66 5.24 -22.49
C MET A 13 -37.81 5.92 -21.13
N LEU A 14 -38.52 5.24 -20.22
CA LEU A 14 -38.05 5.24 -18.83
C LEU A 14 -36.84 4.31 -18.82
N LEU A 15 -35.68 4.82 -19.28
CA LEU A 15 -34.41 4.18 -18.96
C LEU A 15 -34.24 4.36 -17.47
N LEU A 16 -34.66 3.34 -16.75
CA LEU A 16 -34.26 3.02 -15.40
C LEU A 16 -32.74 3.22 -15.30
N ILE A 17 -32.33 4.39 -14.84
CA ILE A 17 -30.99 4.58 -14.29
C ILE A 17 -31.04 3.83 -12.97
N THR A 18 -30.91 2.51 -13.03
CA THR A 18 -30.57 1.76 -11.83
C THR A 18 -29.23 2.32 -11.37
N PRO A 19 -29.11 2.73 -10.09
CA PRO A 19 -27.79 2.97 -9.55
C PRO A 19 -27.06 1.65 -9.71
N HIS A 20 -26.01 1.62 -10.52
CA HIS A 20 -25.04 0.55 -10.44
C HIS A 20 -24.48 0.64 -9.01
N VAL A 21 -25.07 -0.12 -8.10
CA VAL A 21 -24.44 -0.51 -6.85
C VAL A 21 -23.29 -1.41 -7.30
N SER A 22 -22.17 -0.80 -7.65
CA SER A 22 -20.97 -1.51 -8.05
C SER A 22 -20.32 -2.08 -6.80
N GLY A 23 -20.94 -3.10 -6.21
CA GLY A 23 -20.28 -3.98 -5.26
C GLY A 23 -19.19 -4.74 -6.01
N PHE A 24 -17.94 -4.59 -5.56
CA PHE A 24 -16.75 -5.18 -6.17
C PHE A 24 -16.66 -4.95 -7.69
N SER A 25 -16.49 -3.69 -8.11
CA SER A 25 -16.41 -3.26 -9.51
C SER A 25 -15.36 -3.97 -10.39
N GLY A 26 -14.46 -4.75 -9.79
CA GLY A 26 -13.48 -5.62 -10.47
C GLY A 26 -13.86 -7.10 -10.56
N GLY A 27 -15.10 -7.50 -10.20
CA GLY A 27 -15.50 -8.90 -10.08
C GLY A 27 -15.14 -9.51 -8.72
N PRO A 28 -15.33 -10.84 -8.52
CA PRO A 28 -14.98 -11.50 -7.27
C PRO A 28 -13.51 -11.24 -6.94
N LEU A 29 -13.24 -10.72 -5.74
CA LEU A 29 -11.88 -10.57 -5.26
C LEU A 29 -11.28 -11.96 -5.07
N ARG A 30 -10.36 -12.36 -5.96
CA ARG A 30 -9.54 -13.57 -5.76
C ARG A 30 -8.56 -13.42 -4.60
N ASN A 31 -8.32 -12.18 -4.17
CA ASN A 31 -7.41 -11.84 -3.10
C ASN A 31 -8.15 -11.95 -1.77
N VAL A 32 -7.74 -12.88 -0.92
CA VAL A 32 -8.25 -13.03 0.44
C VAL A 32 -7.28 -12.31 1.38
N THR A 33 -7.35 -10.99 1.37
CA THR A 33 -6.44 -10.16 2.17
C THR A 33 -7.18 -9.02 2.83
N ASP A 34 -6.82 -8.78 4.08
CA ASP A 34 -7.24 -7.61 4.85
C ASP A 34 -6.23 -6.46 4.72
N LEU A 35 -5.15 -6.67 3.96
CA LEU A 35 -4.31 -5.58 3.47
C LEU A 35 -5.16 -4.80 2.47
N ALA A 36 -5.60 -3.59 2.88
CA ALA A 36 -6.37 -2.61 2.09
C ALA A 36 -6.51 -3.04 0.60
N PRO A 37 -7.60 -3.75 0.23
CA PRO A 37 -7.67 -4.50 -1.04
C PRO A 37 -7.40 -3.68 -2.30
N THR A 38 -7.64 -2.36 -2.23
CA THR A 38 -7.27 -1.38 -3.26
C THR A 38 -5.76 -1.29 -3.47
N CYS A 39 -4.96 -1.24 -2.41
CA CYS A 39 -3.49 -1.29 -2.50
C CYS A 39 -3.02 -2.60 -3.10
N ALA A 40 -3.64 -3.72 -2.72
CA ALA A 40 -3.31 -5.04 -3.23
C ALA A 40 -3.56 -5.18 -4.74
N ALA A 41 -4.49 -4.44 -5.34
CA ALA A 41 -4.66 -4.44 -6.81
C ALA A 41 -3.75 -3.41 -7.51
N CYS A 42 -3.62 -2.22 -6.93
CA CYS A 42 -2.97 -1.09 -7.56
C CYS A 42 -1.45 -1.17 -7.57
N HIS A 43 -0.82 -1.44 -6.42
CA HIS A 43 0.64 -1.31 -6.28
C HIS A 43 1.41 -2.48 -6.93
N SER A 44 2.72 -2.35 -7.03
CA SER A 44 3.62 -3.44 -7.46
C SER A 44 4.23 -4.17 -6.27
N SER A 45 4.32 -5.50 -6.36
CA SER A 45 5.07 -6.32 -5.40
C SER A 45 6.55 -6.04 -5.54
N PHE A 46 7.24 -5.99 -4.41
CA PHE A 46 8.68 -5.73 -4.41
C PHE A 46 9.50 -6.97 -4.81
N SER A 47 8.99 -8.17 -4.52
CA SER A 47 9.58 -9.46 -4.91
C SER A 47 8.50 -10.48 -5.29
N LYS A 48 8.86 -11.46 -6.12
CA LYS A 48 8.01 -12.60 -6.45
C LYS A 48 7.76 -13.53 -5.24
N ASP A 49 8.66 -13.54 -4.26
CA ASP A 49 8.50 -14.37 -3.05
C ASP A 49 7.26 -14.01 -2.21
N GLN A 50 6.82 -12.75 -2.30
CA GLN A 50 5.58 -12.24 -1.67
C GLN A 50 4.31 -12.80 -2.33
N LEU A 51 4.47 -13.49 -3.46
CA LEU A 51 3.43 -14.04 -4.33
C LEU A 51 3.62 -15.55 -4.54
N ARG A 52 4.44 -16.20 -3.71
CA ARG A 52 4.83 -17.62 -3.86
C ARG A 52 3.67 -18.61 -3.82
N ASN A 53 2.52 -18.19 -3.31
CA ASN A 53 1.29 -18.98 -3.27
C ASN A 53 0.40 -18.80 -4.52
N GLU A 54 0.76 -17.88 -5.41
CA GLU A 54 -0.03 -17.53 -6.58
C GLU A 54 0.42 -18.28 -7.85
N PRO A 55 -0.46 -18.43 -8.86
CA PRO A 55 -0.05 -18.93 -10.17
C PRO A 55 1.07 -18.09 -10.77
N GLU A 56 2.08 -18.75 -11.35
CA GLU A 56 3.32 -18.09 -11.79
C GLU A 56 3.09 -16.91 -12.74
N ALA A 57 2.23 -17.06 -13.75
CA ALA A 57 1.93 -15.99 -14.70
C ALA A 57 1.31 -14.76 -14.01
N PHE A 58 0.43 -15.00 -13.03
CA PHE A 58 -0.15 -13.92 -12.24
C PHE A 58 0.90 -13.28 -11.34
N ALA A 59 1.70 -14.07 -10.61
CA ALA A 59 2.78 -13.56 -9.77
C ALA A 59 3.76 -12.68 -10.58
N ASN A 60 4.18 -13.16 -11.75
CA ASN A 60 5.07 -12.44 -12.67
C ASN A 60 4.45 -11.12 -13.15
N SER A 61 3.12 -11.01 -13.29
CA SER A 61 2.45 -9.76 -13.69
C SER A 61 2.36 -8.70 -12.58
N GLN A 62 2.57 -9.09 -11.32
CA GLN A 62 2.35 -8.22 -10.17
C GLN A 62 3.65 -7.60 -9.62
N VAL A 63 4.81 -8.11 -10.00
CA VAL A 63 6.11 -7.56 -9.59
C VAL A 63 6.45 -6.25 -10.30
N LYS A 64 7.23 -5.39 -9.64
CA LYS A 64 7.59 -4.05 -10.14
C LYS A 64 8.24 -4.05 -11.52
N GLU A 65 9.01 -5.08 -11.86
CA GLU A 65 9.69 -5.23 -13.14
C GLU A 65 8.72 -5.34 -14.31
N ASN A 66 7.74 -6.22 -14.21
CA ASN A 66 6.80 -6.49 -15.31
C ASN A 66 5.54 -5.63 -15.26
N LYS A 67 5.33 -4.87 -14.19
CA LYS A 67 4.18 -3.99 -14.00
C LYS A 67 4.58 -2.52 -14.17
N HIS A 68 5.25 -1.94 -13.18
CA HIS A 68 5.58 -0.52 -13.17
C HIS A 68 6.73 -0.17 -14.12
N TYR A 69 7.86 -0.87 -14.01
CA TYR A 69 9.03 -0.59 -14.85
C TYR A 69 8.71 -0.76 -16.32
N LYS A 70 8.03 -1.86 -16.67
CA LYS A 70 7.58 -2.11 -18.03
C LYS A 70 6.63 -1.03 -18.55
N ALA A 71 5.70 -0.52 -17.73
CA ALA A 71 4.84 0.58 -18.13
C ALA A 71 5.64 1.86 -18.45
N ILE A 72 6.68 2.19 -17.67
CA ILE A 72 7.57 3.32 -17.97
C ILE A 72 8.37 3.06 -19.24
N GLU A 73 8.98 1.88 -19.37
CA GLU A 73 9.81 1.49 -20.51
C GLU A 73 9.03 1.52 -21.83
N ASP A 74 7.83 0.94 -21.84
CA ASP A 74 6.95 0.89 -23.01
C ASP A 74 6.25 2.25 -23.25
N GLY A 75 6.26 3.15 -22.27
CA GLY A 75 5.54 4.41 -22.36
C GLY A 75 4.03 4.20 -22.33
N ALA A 76 3.56 3.20 -21.59
CA ALA A 76 2.15 2.84 -21.52
C ALA A 76 1.40 3.75 -20.53
N GLY A 77 0.08 3.87 -20.73
CA GLY A 77 -0.80 4.63 -19.84
C GLY A 77 -0.30 6.07 -19.58
N PRO A 78 -0.05 6.46 -18.33
CA PRO A 78 0.32 7.84 -17.98
C PRO A 78 1.71 8.28 -18.50
N TYR A 79 2.53 7.36 -19.00
CA TYR A 79 3.87 7.66 -19.51
C TYR A 79 3.90 7.92 -21.04
N GLN A 80 2.78 7.79 -21.75
CA GLN A 80 2.69 7.95 -23.21
C GLN A 80 3.20 9.30 -23.71
N GLN A 81 3.00 10.36 -22.93
CA GLN A 81 3.38 11.73 -23.29
C GLN A 81 4.82 12.09 -22.93
N MET A 82 5.56 11.17 -22.29
CA MET A 82 6.95 11.43 -21.92
C MET A 82 7.89 11.19 -23.10
N SER A 83 8.93 12.03 -23.20
CA SER A 83 10.03 11.75 -24.11
C SER A 83 10.74 10.43 -23.74
N PRO A 84 11.40 9.74 -24.69
CA PRO A 84 12.21 8.57 -24.36
C PRO A 84 13.28 8.85 -23.29
N ALA A 85 13.90 10.03 -23.31
CA ALA A 85 14.91 10.43 -22.33
C ALA A 85 14.32 10.59 -20.92
N ASP A 86 13.15 11.22 -20.80
CA ASP A 86 12.50 11.36 -19.49
C ASP A 86 12.05 10.01 -18.94
N ARG A 87 11.60 9.08 -19.79
CA ARG A 87 11.22 7.72 -19.36
C ARG A 87 12.43 6.95 -18.85
N GLN A 88 13.57 7.02 -19.56
CA GLN A 88 14.81 6.42 -19.10
C GLN A 88 15.28 6.99 -17.77
N LYS A 89 15.22 8.32 -17.62
CA LYS A 89 15.55 8.99 -16.36
C LYS A 89 14.62 8.57 -15.22
N LEU A 90 13.31 8.59 -15.45
CA LEU A 90 12.33 8.18 -14.44
C LEU A 90 12.56 6.73 -14.01
N LEU A 91 12.77 5.82 -14.98
CA LEU A 91 13.02 4.42 -14.70
C LEU A 91 14.30 4.23 -13.86
N ALA A 92 15.37 4.96 -14.17
CA ALA A 92 16.61 4.93 -13.40
C ALA A 92 16.41 5.44 -11.96
N ASP A 93 15.74 6.57 -11.78
CA ASP A 93 15.47 7.15 -10.45
C ASP A 93 14.58 6.22 -9.61
N VAL A 94 13.54 5.62 -10.21
CA VAL A 94 12.66 4.65 -9.54
C VAL A 94 13.43 3.39 -9.16
N LYS A 95 14.27 2.85 -10.06
CA LYS A 95 15.12 1.69 -9.74
C LYS A 95 16.08 1.98 -8.59
N LEU A 96 16.68 3.17 -8.56
CA LEU A 96 17.56 3.60 -7.47
C LEU A 96 16.81 3.71 -6.13
N MET A 97 15.60 4.27 -6.12
CA MET A 97 14.74 4.26 -4.94
C MET A 97 14.48 2.84 -4.46
N ASP A 98 14.10 1.95 -5.38
CA ASP A 98 13.79 0.56 -5.04
C ASP A 98 15.02 -0.19 -4.54
N GLU A 99 16.20 0.04 -5.11
CA GLU A 99 17.48 -0.57 -4.65
C GLU A 99 17.82 -0.16 -3.21
N LEU A 100 17.61 1.11 -2.87
CA LEU A 100 18.02 1.67 -1.58
C LEU A 100 16.95 1.50 -0.48
N ALA A 101 15.70 1.26 -0.87
CA ALA A 101 14.59 1.16 0.07
C ALA A 101 14.69 -0.09 0.95
N SER A 102 14.24 0.01 2.19
CA SER A 102 14.21 -1.14 3.10
C SER A 102 13.11 -1.01 4.15
N VAL A 103 12.76 -2.15 4.73
CA VAL A 103 11.89 -2.26 5.89
C VAL A 103 12.45 -3.34 6.82
N ASN A 104 12.56 -3.01 8.10
CA ASN A 104 13.03 -3.92 9.13
C ASN A 104 12.03 -3.94 10.27
N LEU A 105 11.82 -5.13 10.85
CA LEU A 105 10.94 -5.33 11.99
C LEU A 105 11.73 -5.94 13.14
N SER A 106 11.47 -5.44 14.34
CA SER A 106 11.98 -5.96 15.60
C SER A 106 10.82 -6.25 16.54
N ALA A 107 10.77 -7.49 17.04
CA ALA A 107 9.82 -7.94 18.03
C ALA A 107 10.53 -8.89 19.01
N PRO A 108 9.99 -9.09 20.23
CA PRO A 108 10.52 -10.10 21.16
C PRO A 108 10.40 -11.50 20.58
N ALA A 109 11.38 -12.37 20.84
CA ALA A 109 11.35 -13.76 20.39
C ALA A 109 10.36 -14.63 21.19
N SER A 110 10.04 -14.25 22.43
CA SER A 110 9.09 -14.99 23.27
C SER A 110 8.40 -14.08 24.27
N LEU A 111 7.13 -14.38 24.58
CA LEU A 111 6.27 -13.66 25.51
C LEU A 111 5.39 -14.63 26.29
N ARG A 112 4.90 -14.23 27.46
CA ARG A 112 3.82 -14.93 28.15
C ARG A 112 2.46 -14.59 27.52
N PRO A 113 1.45 -15.46 27.65
CA PRO A 113 0.07 -15.14 27.28
C PRO A 113 -0.37 -13.75 27.79
N GLY A 114 -0.88 -12.91 26.89
CA GLY A 114 -1.35 -11.56 27.22
C GLY A 114 -0.28 -10.54 27.62
N GLN A 115 1.01 -10.90 27.64
CA GLN A 115 2.09 -9.99 28.01
C GLN A 115 2.18 -8.83 27.01
N GLU A 116 2.32 -7.62 27.54
CA GLU A 116 2.58 -6.43 26.72
C GLU A 116 4.03 -6.37 26.24
N ALA A 117 4.20 -5.96 24.98
CA ALA A 117 5.50 -5.75 24.36
C ALA A 117 5.44 -4.66 23.29
N GLN A 118 6.61 -4.16 22.89
CA GLN A 118 6.73 -3.24 21.76
C GLN A 118 7.21 -3.99 20.51
N ILE A 119 6.58 -3.69 19.39
CA ILE A 119 7.04 -4.07 18.05
C ILE A 119 7.44 -2.79 17.33
N THR A 120 8.68 -2.77 16.86
CA THR A 120 9.26 -1.62 16.16
C THR A 120 9.49 -1.96 14.70
N VAL A 121 9.06 -1.07 13.82
CA VAL A 121 9.33 -1.16 12.38
C VAL A 121 10.09 0.08 11.96
N THR A 122 11.21 -0.09 11.27
CA THR A 122 11.94 1.01 10.62
C THR A 122 11.84 0.85 9.12
N VAL A 123 11.63 1.97 8.43
CA VAL A 123 11.48 2.03 6.97
C VAL A 123 12.41 3.08 6.39
N LYS A 124 12.88 2.84 5.18
CA LYS A 124 13.70 3.76 4.42
C LYS A 124 13.19 3.80 2.98
N GLY A 125 12.92 5.00 2.46
CA GLY A 125 12.46 5.23 1.10
C GLY A 125 11.12 5.95 1.01
N GLY A 126 10.68 6.18 -0.23
CA GLY A 126 9.47 6.93 -0.53
C GLY A 126 9.66 8.44 -0.59
N GLN A 127 8.59 9.15 -0.96
CA GLN A 127 8.54 10.61 -1.02
C GLN A 127 7.13 11.12 -0.70
N GLY A 128 7.06 12.13 0.16
CA GLY A 128 5.81 12.71 0.66
C GLY A 128 5.17 11.81 1.71
N VAL A 129 4.36 10.84 1.29
CA VAL A 129 3.54 10.02 2.20
C VAL A 129 3.85 8.54 1.99
N VAL A 130 4.03 7.82 3.10
CA VAL A 130 4.24 6.37 3.10
C VAL A 130 3.36 5.70 4.14
N GLY A 131 3.06 4.41 3.96
CA GLY A 131 2.26 3.61 4.87
C GLY A 131 3.05 2.45 5.44
N VAL A 132 2.82 2.13 6.71
CA VAL A 132 3.37 0.94 7.38
C VAL A 132 2.24 0.20 8.07
N PHE A 133 2.15 -1.12 7.85
CA PHE A 133 1.10 -1.95 8.41
C PHE A 133 1.72 -3.17 9.10
N LEU A 134 1.20 -3.51 10.28
CA LEU A 134 1.61 -4.68 11.06
C LEU A 134 0.68 -5.87 10.73
N LEU A 135 1.27 -7.00 10.35
CA LEU A 135 0.58 -8.13 9.71
C LEU A 135 1.07 -9.49 10.23
N ASP A 136 0.34 -10.55 9.89
CA ASP A 136 0.66 -11.95 10.22
C ASP A 136 1.68 -12.61 9.24
N THR A 137 1.54 -12.38 7.94
CA THR A 137 2.36 -13.02 6.89
C THR A 137 2.83 -12.04 5.81
N ASP A 138 3.89 -12.42 5.09
CA ASP A 138 4.46 -11.67 3.96
C ASP A 138 3.87 -12.06 2.59
N LEU A 139 2.80 -12.85 2.60
CA LEU A 139 2.02 -13.20 1.41
C LEU A 139 1.07 -12.06 1.06
N ARG A 140 1.39 -11.30 0.00
CA ARG A 140 0.67 -10.08 -0.39
C ARG A 140 -0.85 -10.25 -0.43
N PHE A 141 -1.33 -11.37 -0.97
CA PHE A 141 -2.76 -11.62 -1.19
C PHE A 141 -3.41 -12.50 -0.12
N GLN A 142 -2.68 -12.82 0.95
CA GLN A 142 -3.17 -13.63 2.08
C GLN A 142 -2.94 -12.93 3.44
N ALA A 143 -2.17 -11.83 3.46
CA ALA A 143 -1.82 -11.13 4.68
C ALA A 143 -3.05 -10.49 5.33
N ARG A 144 -3.07 -10.54 6.66
CA ARG A 144 -4.09 -9.93 7.51
C ARG A 144 -3.42 -9.05 8.57
N PRO A 145 -4.14 -8.07 9.14
CA PRO A 145 -3.73 -7.41 10.36
C PRO A 145 -3.30 -8.44 11.42
N VAL A 146 -2.25 -8.14 12.16
CA VAL A 146 -1.70 -9.03 13.19
C VAL A 146 -2.76 -9.49 14.21
N GLN A 147 -3.84 -8.73 14.38
CA GLN A 147 -4.99 -9.08 15.21
C GLN A 147 -5.73 -10.35 14.74
N GLY A 148 -5.63 -10.71 13.46
CA GLY A 148 -6.18 -11.95 12.91
C GLY A 148 -5.59 -13.21 13.53
N ASP A 149 -4.42 -13.10 14.16
CA ASP A 149 -3.72 -14.15 14.89
C ASP A 149 -3.81 -13.97 16.43
N GLY A 150 -4.74 -13.14 16.91
CA GLY A 150 -5.04 -12.98 18.33
C GLY A 150 -4.21 -11.91 19.06
N TRP A 151 -3.31 -11.21 18.37
CA TRP A 151 -2.60 -10.07 18.93
C TRP A 151 -3.54 -8.91 19.20
N VAL A 152 -3.31 -8.16 20.28
CA VAL A 152 -4.10 -6.96 20.59
C VAL A 152 -3.20 -5.75 20.59
N ILE A 153 -3.43 -4.80 19.67
CA ILE A 153 -2.68 -3.53 19.68
C ILE A 153 -3.28 -2.62 20.76
N VAL A 154 -2.47 -2.33 21.78
CA VAL A 154 -2.87 -1.53 22.94
C VAL A 154 -2.46 -0.07 22.73
N GLY A 155 -3.48 0.79 22.61
CA GLY A 155 -3.29 2.22 22.39
C GLY A 155 -3.04 2.62 20.93
N PRO A 156 -2.78 3.92 20.69
CA PRO A 156 -2.39 4.43 19.39
C PRO A 156 -0.95 4.04 19.05
N PRO A 157 -0.66 3.63 17.80
CA PRO A 157 0.72 3.46 17.36
C PRO A 157 1.43 4.82 17.30
N LYS A 158 2.73 4.80 17.56
CA LYS A 158 3.58 6.00 17.48
C LYS A 158 4.41 5.96 16.21
N ALA A 159 4.54 7.10 15.53
CA ALA A 159 5.32 7.18 14.31
C ALA A 159 6.26 8.38 14.32
N TRP A 160 7.42 8.23 13.67
CA TRP A 160 8.42 9.26 13.47
C TRP A 160 8.74 9.36 11.99
N GLY A 161 8.82 10.60 11.49
CA GLY A 161 9.27 10.90 10.14
C GLY A 161 10.77 11.14 10.05
N GLY A 162 11.23 11.61 8.89
CA GLY A 162 12.65 11.86 8.62
C GLY A 162 13.24 13.04 9.41
N ASP A 163 12.40 13.85 10.06
CA ASP A 163 12.82 14.92 10.99
C ASP A 163 13.07 14.41 12.42
N GLY A 164 12.81 13.12 12.69
CA GLY A 164 12.97 12.49 13.99
C GLY A 164 11.92 12.89 15.03
N GLN A 165 10.90 13.67 14.66
CA GLN A 165 9.82 14.08 15.56
C GLN A 165 8.64 13.11 15.48
N GLU A 166 7.95 12.92 16.61
CA GLU A 166 6.75 12.07 16.64
C GLU A 166 5.62 12.75 15.86
N GLN A 167 5.01 12.03 14.92
CA GLN A 167 3.87 12.48 14.13
C GLN A 167 2.57 11.89 14.68
N THR A 168 1.62 12.75 15.04
CA THR A 168 0.29 12.33 15.51
C THR A 168 -0.81 12.53 14.47
N LYS A 169 -0.54 13.30 13.40
CA LYS A 169 -1.51 13.70 12.36
C LYS A 169 -2.38 12.56 11.83
N TRP A 170 -1.79 11.39 11.58
CA TRP A 170 -2.54 10.21 11.12
C TRP A 170 -3.55 9.74 12.18
N VAL A 171 -3.08 9.50 13.40
CA VAL A 171 -3.90 8.96 14.48
C VAL A 171 -4.95 9.99 14.92
N ASP A 172 -4.62 11.28 14.88
CA ASP A 172 -5.52 12.38 15.24
C ASP A 172 -6.65 12.60 14.22
N SER A 173 -6.55 12.04 13.01
CA SER A 173 -7.64 12.04 12.04
C SER A 173 -8.81 11.11 12.44
N ARG A 174 -8.61 10.22 13.42
CA ARG A 174 -9.66 9.34 13.94
C ARG A 174 -10.59 10.12 14.87
N ALA A 175 -11.88 9.81 14.79
CA ALA A 175 -12.86 10.34 15.75
C ALA A 175 -12.48 9.99 17.20
N PRO A 176 -12.90 10.80 18.19
CA PRO A 176 -12.63 10.56 19.60
C PRO A 176 -12.98 9.13 20.03
N GLY A 177 -12.12 8.50 20.83
CA GLY A 177 -12.30 7.12 21.32
C GLY A 177 -11.93 6.01 20.32
N LEU A 178 -11.64 6.34 19.06
CA LEU A 178 -11.37 5.35 18.00
C LEU A 178 -9.88 5.12 17.68
N LYS A 179 -8.96 5.62 18.52
CA LYS A 179 -7.50 5.59 18.26
C LYS A 179 -6.81 4.27 18.64
N LYS A 180 -7.52 3.31 19.22
CA LYS A 180 -6.99 2.00 19.64
C LYS A 180 -7.06 0.96 18.54
N ASN A 181 -6.25 -0.08 18.67
CA ASN A 181 -6.26 -1.27 17.81
C ASN A 181 -6.01 -1.00 16.32
N LEU A 182 -5.15 -0.02 16.00
CA LEU A 182 -4.80 0.35 14.63
C LEU A 182 -3.53 -0.38 14.20
N ASN A 183 -3.65 -1.27 13.21
CA ASN A 183 -2.49 -1.98 12.66
C ASN A 183 -1.75 -1.19 11.58
N SER A 184 -2.29 -0.05 11.14
CA SER A 184 -1.72 0.76 10.06
C SER A 184 -1.41 2.18 10.52
N VAL A 185 -0.31 2.70 9.98
CA VAL A 185 0.14 4.07 10.19
C VAL A 185 0.58 4.70 8.89
N ILE A 186 0.21 5.96 8.70
CA ILE A 186 0.72 6.81 7.63
C ILE A 186 1.78 7.76 8.22
N ILE A 187 2.95 7.78 7.59
CA ILE A 187 4.01 8.74 7.89
C ILE A 187 4.01 9.79 6.79
N PHE A 188 3.94 11.07 7.19
CA PHE A 188 3.89 12.21 6.29
C PHE A 188 5.26 12.85 6.11
N ASP A 189 5.32 13.77 5.16
CA ASP A 189 6.41 14.71 4.92
C ASP A 189 7.79 14.05 4.73
N GLN A 190 7.80 12.83 4.19
CA GLN A 190 9.01 12.11 3.81
C GLN A 190 9.74 12.85 2.69
N LYS A 191 11.02 13.14 2.89
CA LYS A 191 11.87 13.85 1.92
C LYS A 191 13.10 13.01 1.60
N THR A 192 13.13 12.51 0.38
CA THR A 192 14.25 11.79 -0.21
C THR A 192 15.00 12.72 -1.16
N ASP A 193 16.33 12.72 -1.04
CA ASP A 193 17.25 13.23 -2.05
C ASP A 193 17.92 12.04 -2.74
N LEU A 194 17.35 11.63 -3.89
CA LEU A 194 17.86 10.50 -4.66
C LEU A 194 19.25 10.79 -5.26
N ALA A 195 19.54 12.04 -5.63
CA ALA A 195 20.83 12.41 -6.20
C ALA A 195 21.96 12.22 -5.16
N ALA A 196 21.70 12.58 -3.90
CA ALA A 196 22.61 12.33 -2.79
C ALA A 196 22.51 10.90 -2.20
N LYS A 197 21.65 10.02 -2.74
CA LYS A 197 21.32 8.70 -2.19
C LYS A 197 20.87 8.74 -0.72
N LYS A 198 20.25 9.83 -0.31
CA LYS A 198 19.70 10.04 1.04
C LYS A 198 18.20 9.83 0.99
N LEU A 199 17.77 8.62 1.35
CA LEU A 199 16.36 8.32 1.47
C LEU A 199 15.77 8.88 2.76
N ALA A 200 14.50 9.23 2.71
CA ALA A 200 13.70 9.50 3.88
C ALA A 200 13.63 8.25 4.77
N GLU A 201 13.69 8.45 6.08
CA GLU A 201 13.59 7.39 7.07
C GLU A 201 12.31 7.57 7.91
N GLY A 202 11.81 6.45 8.40
CA GLY A 202 10.63 6.43 9.26
C GLY A 202 10.72 5.32 10.28
N LYS A 203 10.02 5.50 11.39
CA LYS A 203 9.90 4.50 12.44
C LYS A 203 8.46 4.46 12.92
N VAL A 204 7.94 3.26 13.16
CA VAL A 204 6.63 3.05 13.78
C VAL A 204 6.80 2.07 14.93
N VAL A 205 6.17 2.37 16.06
CA VAL A 205 6.16 1.52 17.25
C VAL A 205 4.71 1.20 17.61
N TRP A 206 4.40 -0.08 17.68
CA TRP A 206 3.16 -0.59 18.24
C TRP A 206 3.44 -1.16 19.63
N THR A 207 2.56 -0.85 20.59
CA THR A 207 2.49 -1.63 21.83
C THR A 207 1.40 -2.67 21.65
N VAL A 208 1.71 -3.94 21.93
CA VAL A 208 0.80 -5.07 21.70
C VAL A 208 0.73 -5.97 22.92
N LYS A 209 -0.37 -6.70 23.07
CA LYS A 209 -0.46 -7.89 23.93
C LYS A 209 -0.32 -9.14 23.07
N ALA A 210 0.48 -10.09 23.56
CA ALA A 210 0.58 -11.41 22.99
C ALA A 210 -0.79 -12.14 23.01
N PRO A 211 -1.05 -13.05 22.05
CA PRO A 211 -2.18 -13.97 22.11
C PRO A 211 -2.29 -14.68 23.46
N GLN A 212 -3.51 -15.04 23.85
CA GLN A 212 -3.75 -15.78 25.10
C GLN A 212 -3.45 -17.27 24.96
N GLU A 213 -3.61 -17.81 23.76
CA GLU A 213 -3.29 -19.20 23.48
C GLU A 213 -1.75 -19.35 23.35
N PRO A 214 -1.14 -20.33 24.03
CA PRO A 214 0.25 -20.67 23.78
C PRO A 214 0.46 -21.16 22.35
N GLY A 215 1.58 -20.79 21.74
CA GLY A 215 1.83 -21.13 20.35
C GLY A 215 2.96 -20.37 19.72
N THR A 216 3.12 -20.59 18.42
CA THR A 216 4.13 -19.93 17.59
C THR A 216 3.41 -19.03 16.60
N TYR A 217 3.68 -17.74 16.68
CA TYR A 217 3.02 -16.71 15.89
C TYR A 217 4.01 -16.04 14.96
N SER A 218 3.58 -15.78 13.73
CA SER A 218 4.35 -14.98 12.77
C SER A 218 3.93 -13.51 12.89
N ILE A 219 4.90 -12.61 12.85
CA ILE A 219 4.68 -11.18 12.73
C ILE A 219 5.55 -10.66 11.60
N THR A 220 4.96 -9.85 10.73
CA THR A 220 5.70 -9.05 9.77
C THR A 220 5.13 -7.64 9.68
N ALA A 221 5.76 -6.80 8.88
CA ALA A 221 5.21 -5.52 8.49
C ALA A 221 5.31 -5.34 6.98
N VAL A 222 4.39 -4.56 6.42
CA VAL A 222 4.48 -4.10 5.04
C VAL A 222 4.69 -2.60 5.00
N PHE A 223 5.57 -2.18 4.10
CA PHE A 223 5.91 -0.82 3.77
C PHE A 223 5.38 -0.48 2.39
N HIS A 224 4.46 0.48 2.35
CA HIS A 224 3.89 1.07 1.14
C HIS A 224 4.56 2.41 0.86
N PHE A 225 5.26 2.53 -0.26
CA PHE A 225 5.92 3.77 -0.65
C PHE A 225 5.84 4.02 -2.15
N GLY A 226 5.77 5.29 -2.53
CA GLY A 226 5.86 5.73 -3.93
C GLY A 226 7.28 6.19 -4.27
N ALA A 227 7.76 5.84 -5.46
CA ALA A 227 9.13 6.17 -5.88
C ALA A 227 9.21 7.41 -6.79
N GLU A 228 8.20 7.65 -7.62
CA GLU A 228 8.30 8.64 -8.71
C GLU A 228 8.44 10.08 -8.24
N LYS A 229 7.79 10.47 -7.14
CA LYS A 229 7.81 11.86 -6.66
C LYS A 229 9.21 12.34 -6.26
N ALA A 230 10.16 11.42 -6.03
CA ALA A 230 11.55 11.76 -5.77
C ALA A 230 12.35 12.06 -7.06
N SER A 231 11.79 11.75 -8.23
CA SER A 231 12.36 12.09 -9.54
C SER A 231 11.86 13.46 -10.00
N ALA A 232 12.75 14.26 -10.59
CA ALA A 232 12.41 15.55 -11.19
C ALA A 232 11.40 15.44 -12.35
N VAL A 233 11.32 14.27 -13.02
CA VAL A 233 10.41 14.01 -14.14
C VAL A 233 9.21 13.12 -13.75
N GLY A 234 9.16 12.67 -12.49
CA GLY A 234 8.19 11.71 -11.99
C GLY A 234 6.90 12.32 -11.43
N THR A 235 6.67 13.62 -11.61
CA THR A 235 5.45 14.28 -11.15
C THR A 235 4.68 14.93 -12.28
N VAL A 236 3.37 15.11 -12.05
CA VAL A 236 2.46 15.90 -12.88
C VAL A 236 1.65 16.81 -11.97
N THR A 237 1.36 18.01 -12.46
CA THR A 237 0.46 18.96 -11.78
C THR A 237 -0.92 18.83 -12.39
N THR A 238 -1.93 18.55 -11.56
CA THR A 238 -3.32 18.50 -12.01
C THR A 238 -3.86 19.89 -12.36
N PRO A 239 -4.99 20.00 -13.10
CA PRO A 239 -5.65 21.29 -13.31
C PRO A 239 -6.03 22.03 -12.03
N THR A 240 -6.21 21.29 -10.92
CA THR A 240 -6.50 21.85 -9.58
C THR A 240 -5.24 22.23 -8.81
N GLY A 241 -4.05 22.16 -9.42
CA GLY A 241 -2.76 22.52 -8.81
C GLY A 241 -2.15 21.44 -7.92
N ALA A 242 -2.72 20.24 -7.84
CA ALA A 242 -2.17 19.16 -7.01
C ALA A 242 -0.97 18.50 -7.70
N VAL A 243 0.12 18.28 -6.97
CA VAL A 243 1.32 17.58 -7.48
C VAL A 243 1.23 16.10 -7.15
N LEU A 244 0.99 15.29 -8.17
CA LEU A 244 0.80 13.84 -8.07
C LEU A 244 1.97 13.08 -8.71
N PRO A 245 2.21 11.81 -8.31
CA PRO A 245 3.06 10.94 -9.10
C PRO A 245 2.48 10.81 -10.51
N ARG A 246 3.36 10.74 -11.51
CA ARG A 246 2.96 10.63 -12.92
C ARG A 246 2.14 9.37 -13.17
N GLY A 247 2.50 8.26 -12.56
CA GLY A 247 1.76 6.99 -12.57
C GLY A 247 0.35 7.06 -11.97
N GLY A 248 -0.03 8.19 -11.38
CA GLY A 248 -1.32 8.43 -10.74
C GLY A 248 -1.36 7.95 -9.28
N PRO A 249 -2.38 8.40 -8.51
CA PRO A 249 -2.47 8.14 -7.06
C PRO A 249 -2.86 6.69 -6.72
N GLY A 250 -3.42 5.94 -7.67
CA GLY A 250 -3.80 4.54 -7.52
C GLY A 250 -3.10 3.62 -8.52
N GLY A 251 -1.97 4.05 -9.08
CA GLY A 251 -1.23 3.29 -10.09
C GLY A 251 -0.26 2.27 -9.49
N ALA A 252 0.36 1.49 -10.37
CA ALA A 252 1.44 0.56 -10.03
C ALA A 252 2.75 1.23 -9.59
N SER A 253 2.78 2.56 -9.57
CA SER A 253 3.95 3.37 -9.25
C SER A 253 4.40 3.28 -7.79
N ALA A 254 3.54 2.76 -6.90
CA ALA A 254 3.88 2.46 -5.52
C ALA A 254 4.31 0.99 -5.33
N ARG A 255 4.99 0.73 -4.22
CA ARG A 255 5.53 -0.57 -3.83
C ARG A 255 4.78 -1.18 -2.67
N ILE A 256 4.80 -2.50 -2.63
CA ILE A 256 4.47 -3.32 -1.47
C ILE A 256 5.74 -4.08 -1.10
N MET A 257 6.42 -3.66 -0.03
CA MET A 257 7.62 -4.30 0.47
C MET A 257 7.35 -4.87 1.86
N PHE A 258 7.56 -6.16 2.06
CA PHE A 258 7.42 -6.78 3.38
C PHE A 258 8.76 -6.86 4.10
N ALA A 259 8.73 -6.68 5.41
CA ALA A 259 9.81 -7.10 6.28
C ALA A 259 9.92 -8.63 6.24
N LYS A 260 11.11 -9.15 6.53
CA LYS A 260 11.24 -10.58 6.81
C LYS A 260 10.35 -10.93 8.01
N PRO A 261 9.45 -11.92 7.90
CA PRO A 261 8.66 -12.36 9.04
C PRO A 261 9.56 -12.81 10.20
N VAL A 262 9.13 -12.47 11.42
CA VAL A 262 9.74 -12.95 12.66
C VAL A 262 8.76 -13.87 13.38
N THR A 263 9.31 -14.85 14.06
CA THR A 263 8.54 -15.80 14.84
C THR A 263 8.59 -15.42 16.32
N VAL A 264 7.42 -15.36 16.97
CA VAL A 264 7.29 -15.12 18.40
C VAL A 264 6.62 -16.32 19.06
N THR A 265 7.28 -16.90 20.07
CA THR A 265 6.74 -18.01 20.85
C THR A 265 6.02 -17.50 22.11
N VAL A 266 4.73 -17.81 22.23
CA VAL A 266 3.93 -17.53 23.41
C VAL A 266 3.91 -18.74 24.34
N ARG A 267 4.44 -18.60 25.55
CA ARG A 267 4.54 -19.66 26.56
C ARG A 267 4.76 -19.11 27.98
#